data_AF-A0A961ERD1-F1
#
_entry.id   AF-A0A961ERD1-F1
#
_cell.length_a   1.000
_cell.length_b   1.000
_cell.length_c   1.000
_cell.angle_alpha   90.00
_cell.angle_beta   90.00
_cell.angle_gamma   90.00
#
_symmetry.space_group_name_H-M   'P 1'
#
loop_
_entity.id
_entity.type
_entity.pdbx_description
1 polymer ?
#
loop_
_entity_poly.entity_id
_entity_poly.type
_entity_poly.pdbx_seq_one_letter_code
_entity_poly.pdbx_strand_id
1 'polypeptide(L)'
;MQREIPDMISVPLYRMCQEIFSNIVRHSGASHVEVLLEDTGDSLILQIRDNGCGFSIHRLSKRSLEKGGFGLMNLRRRAEDLEGIFGFLSTPGNGTEVSVVLPWPEEQTEDANG
;
A
#
# COMPACT_ATOMS: atom_id res chain seq x y z
N MET A 1 -9.25 -20.47 10.93
CA MET A 1 -7.79 -20.62 11.09
C MET A 1 -7.17 -19.60 10.14
N GLN A 2 -6.31 -18.72 10.62
CA GLN A 2 -5.77 -17.61 9.82
C GLN A 2 -4.66 -18.17 8.91
N ARG A 3 -4.74 -17.94 7.59
CA ARG A 3 -3.74 -18.40 6.62
C ARG A 3 -2.40 -17.69 6.90
N GLU A 4 -1.29 -18.43 6.86
CA GLU A 4 0.03 -17.83 6.98
C GLU A 4 0.38 -17.07 5.70
N ILE A 5 0.86 -15.82 5.83
CA ILE A 5 1.22 -14.97 4.69
C ILE A 5 2.65 -15.33 4.24
N PRO A 6 2.87 -15.85 3.03
CA PRO A 6 4.21 -16.17 2.54
C PRO A 6 5.15 -14.97 2.51
N ASP A 7 6.44 -15.20 2.69
CA ASP A 7 7.47 -14.15 2.70
C ASP A 7 7.49 -13.30 1.43
N MET A 8 7.17 -13.90 0.28
CA MET A 8 7.05 -13.20 -1.00
C MET A 8 5.99 -12.08 -0.98
N ILE A 9 4.99 -12.17 -0.09
CA ILE A 9 3.97 -11.13 0.13
C ILE A 9 4.29 -10.32 1.39
N SER A 10 4.61 -10.98 2.51
CA SER A 10 4.74 -10.31 3.82
C SER A 10 5.88 -9.29 3.84
N VAL A 11 7.01 -9.59 3.20
CA VAL A 11 8.19 -8.71 3.20
C VAL A 11 7.96 -7.45 2.35
N PRO A 12 7.49 -7.53 1.08
CA PRO A 12 7.16 -6.33 0.32
C PRO A 12 6.03 -5.52 0.96
N LEU A 13 4.99 -6.19 1.48
CA LEU A 13 3.87 -5.51 2.16
C LEU A 13 4.35 -4.74 3.38
N TYR A 14 5.22 -5.32 4.20
CA TYR A 14 5.84 -4.63 5.34
C TYR A 14 6.62 -3.39 4.90
N ARG A 15 7.41 -3.46 3.82
CA ARG A 15 8.13 -2.29 3.29
C ARG A 15 7.18 -1.21 2.77
N MET A 16 6.08 -1.61 2.12
CA MET A 16 5.04 -0.67 1.70
C MET A 16 4.41 0.03 2.91
N CYS A 17 4.06 -0.71 3.98
CA CYS A 17 3.60 -0.13 5.24
C CYS A 17 4.60 0.89 5.79
N GLN A 18 5.88 0.54 5.88
CA GLN A 18 6.92 1.43 6.40
C GLN A 18 7.01 2.74 5.61
N GLU A 19 6.91 2.67 4.28
CA GLU A 19 6.92 3.83 3.40
C GLU A 19 5.66 4.68 3.55
N ILE A 20 4.49 4.06 3.70
CA ILE A 20 3.21 4.76 3.96
C ILE A 20 3.26 5.49 5.31
N PHE A 21 3.63 4.82 6.40
CA PHE A 21 3.77 5.46 7.71
C PHE A 21 4.83 6.56 7.72
N SER A 22 5.93 6.35 6.99
CA SER A 22 6.94 7.39 6.74
C SER A 22 6.32 8.66 6.18
N ASN A 23 5.45 8.53 5.19
CA ASN A 23 4.80 9.66 4.54
C ASN A 23 3.82 10.35 5.50
N ILE A 24 3.04 9.57 6.25
CA ILE A 24 2.12 10.10 7.26
C ILE A 24 2.88 10.92 8.31
N VAL A 25 3.91 10.34 8.93
CA VAL A 25 4.69 10.99 10.00
C VAL A 25 5.37 12.27 9.50
N ARG A 26 5.92 12.28 8.29
CA ARG A 26 6.65 13.44 7.77
C ARG A 26 5.77 14.55 7.21
N HIS A 27 4.56 14.22 6.74
CA HIS A 27 3.78 15.15 5.91
C HIS A 27 2.36 15.42 6.40
N SER A 28 1.70 14.46 7.07
CA SER A 28 0.27 14.55 7.32
C SER A 28 -0.08 15.49 8.49
N GLY A 29 0.73 15.50 9.56
CA GLY A 29 0.30 16.07 10.84
C GLY A 29 -0.93 15.38 11.44
N ALA A 30 -1.22 14.14 11.02
CA ALA A 30 -2.34 13.35 11.49
C ALA A 30 -2.24 13.07 13.00
N SER A 31 -3.39 13.11 13.67
CA SER A 31 -3.53 12.68 15.07
C SER A 31 -4.02 11.24 15.19
N HIS A 32 -4.54 10.68 14.10
CA HIS A 32 -5.11 9.35 14.04
C HIS A 32 -4.77 8.68 12.72
N VAL A 33 -4.51 7.37 12.80
CA VAL A 33 -4.29 6.51 11.64
C VAL A 33 -5.06 5.21 11.87
N GLU A 34 -5.86 4.85 10.88
CA GLU A 34 -6.61 3.59 10.81
C GLU A 34 -5.86 2.63 9.89
N VAL A 35 -5.74 1.37 10.31
CA VAL A 35 -5.10 0.30 9.55
C VAL A 35 -6.04 -0.89 9.49
N LEU A 36 -6.36 -1.31 8.28
CA LEU A 36 -7.11 -2.53 8.00
C LEU A 36 -6.21 -3.50 7.25
N LEU A 37 -6.14 -4.74 7.73
CA LEU A 37 -5.56 -5.86 7.00
C LEU A 37 -6.62 -6.96 6.95
N GLU A 38 -7.07 -7.29 5.75
CA GLU A 38 -8.17 -8.23 5.52
C GLU A 38 -7.75 -9.32 4.52
N ASP A 39 -8.00 -10.57 4.91
CA ASP A 39 -7.89 -11.73 4.02
C ASP A 39 -9.29 -12.04 3.48
N THR A 40 -9.46 -11.92 2.17
CA THR A 40 -10.74 -12.17 1.48
C THR A 40 -10.89 -13.60 0.97
N GLY A 41 -9.87 -14.45 1.16
CA GLY A 41 -9.76 -15.78 0.57
C GLY A 41 -8.99 -15.78 -0.75
N ASP A 42 -9.28 -14.82 -1.64
CA ASP A 42 -8.62 -14.68 -2.95
C ASP A 42 -7.48 -13.65 -2.94
N SER A 43 -7.54 -12.70 -2.01
CA SER A 43 -6.58 -11.61 -1.92
C SER A 43 -6.39 -11.11 -0.49
N LEU A 44 -5.21 -10.54 -0.25
CA LEU A 44 -4.87 -9.79 0.95
C LEU A 44 -5.03 -8.29 0.68
N ILE A 45 -5.88 -7.63 1.45
CA ILE A 45 -6.16 -6.20 1.34
C ILE A 45 -5.54 -5.47 2.53
N LEU A 46 -4.66 -4.51 2.25
CA LEU A 46 -4.17 -3.53 3.21
C LEU A 46 -4.79 -2.17 2.90
N GLN A 47 -5.43 -1.55 3.87
CA GLN A 47 -5.85 -0.14 3.80
C GLN A 47 -5.27 0.64 4.98
N ILE A 48 -4.67 1.80 4.68
CA ILE A 48 -4.15 2.72 5.69
C ILE A 48 -4.76 4.08 5.42
N ARG A 49 -5.47 4.64 6.41
CA ARG A 49 -6.08 5.96 6.34
C ARG A 49 -5.57 6.84 7.47
N ASP A 50 -5.19 8.07 7.15
CA ASP A 50 -4.84 9.09 8.14
C ASP A 50 -5.83 10.26 8.09
N ASN A 51 -5.98 10.96 9.22
CA ASN A 51 -6.85 12.15 9.33
C ASN A 51 -6.10 13.48 9.19
N GLY A 52 -4.92 13.47 8.57
CA GLY A 52 -4.04 14.63 8.50
C GLY A 52 -4.47 15.66 7.45
N CYS A 53 -3.53 16.52 7.08
CA CYS A 53 -3.80 17.66 6.23
C CYS A 53 -4.16 17.29 4.78
N GLY A 54 -3.82 16.09 4.32
CA GLY A 54 -3.98 15.67 2.91
C GLY A 54 -3.30 16.63 1.93
N PHE A 55 -3.37 16.32 0.64
CA PHE A 55 -2.89 17.22 -0.41
C PHE A 55 -3.64 17.01 -1.73
N SER A 56 -3.62 18.04 -2.58
CA SER A 56 -4.22 17.95 -3.90
C SER A 56 -3.21 17.33 -4.87
N ILE A 57 -3.49 16.12 -5.34
CA ILE A 57 -2.66 15.40 -6.32
C ILE A 57 -2.47 16.25 -7.59
N HIS A 58 -3.52 16.96 -8.04
CA HIS A 58 -3.47 17.82 -9.22
C HIS A 58 -2.62 19.09 -9.06
N ARG A 59 -2.30 19.49 -7.82
CA ARG A 59 -1.43 20.64 -7.54
C ARG A 59 0.02 20.25 -7.26
N LEU A 60 0.36 18.97 -7.34
CA LEU A 60 1.75 18.55 -7.24
C LEU A 60 2.52 19.06 -8.45
N SER A 61 3.45 20.00 -8.23
CA SER A 61 4.39 20.42 -9.27
C SER A 61 5.25 19.24 -9.74
N LYS A 62 5.78 19.31 -10.96
CA LYS A 62 6.73 18.30 -11.49
C LYS A 62 7.91 18.05 -10.53
N ARG A 63 8.32 19.09 -9.80
CA ARG A 63 9.38 19.07 -8.77
C ARG A 63 8.94 18.41 -7.44
N SER A 64 7.65 18.46 -7.12
CA SER A 64 7.05 17.77 -5.97
C SER A 64 6.89 16.27 -6.25
N LEU A 65 6.61 15.89 -7.50
CA LEU A 65 6.66 14.50 -7.97
C LEU A 65 8.09 13.93 -7.89
N GLU A 66 9.12 14.75 -8.15
CA GLU A 66 10.53 14.34 -8.00
C GLU A 66 11.01 14.24 -6.53
N LYS A 67 10.30 14.78 -5.54
CA LYS A 67 10.70 14.67 -4.12
C LYS A 67 9.80 13.77 -3.26
N GLY A 68 8.52 13.66 -3.60
CA GLY A 68 7.54 12.81 -2.91
C GLY A 68 6.80 11.82 -3.83
N GLY A 69 6.78 12.06 -5.15
CA GLY A 69 6.16 11.15 -6.11
C GLY A 69 6.94 9.85 -6.33
N PHE A 70 8.24 9.82 -6.02
CA PHE A 70 9.00 8.56 -5.97
C PHE A 70 8.39 7.58 -4.98
N GLY A 71 7.92 8.04 -3.81
CA GLY A 71 7.41 7.12 -2.80
C GLY A 71 6.12 6.44 -3.24
N LEU A 72 5.15 7.22 -3.74
CA LEU A 72 3.90 6.67 -4.28
C LEU A 72 4.12 5.82 -5.54
N MET A 73 5.06 6.20 -6.41
CA MET A 73 5.42 5.40 -7.59
C MET A 73 6.09 4.08 -7.19
N ASN A 74 6.94 4.09 -6.17
CA ASN A 74 7.58 2.89 -5.66
C ASN A 74 6.57 1.96 -4.99
N LEU A 75 5.61 2.50 -4.22
CA LEU A 75 4.51 1.73 -3.65
C LEU A 75 3.67 1.07 -4.76
N ARG A 76 3.29 1.85 -5.77
CA ARG A 76 2.56 1.32 -6.93
C ARG A 76 3.32 0.20 -7.62
N ARG A 77 4.59 0.44 -7.99
CA ARG A 77 5.41 -0.57 -8.67
C ARG A 77 5.51 -1.85 -7.85
N ARG A 78 5.73 -1.77 -6.54
CA ARG A 78 5.83 -2.97 -5.69
C ARG A 78 4.52 -3.76 -5.62
N ALA A 79 3.38 -3.07 -5.65
CA ALA A 79 2.10 -3.76 -5.75
C ALA A 79 1.97 -4.44 -7.12
N GLU A 80 2.31 -3.75 -8.20
CA GLU A 80 2.30 -4.28 -9.58
C GLU A 80 3.27 -5.46 -9.77
N ASP A 81 4.45 -5.43 -9.15
CA ASP A 81 5.45 -6.53 -9.15
C ASP A 81 4.92 -7.80 -8.48
N LEU A 82 3.88 -7.68 -7.64
CA LEU A 82 3.17 -8.78 -7.00
C LEU A 82 1.80 -9.03 -7.64
N GLU A 83 1.60 -8.54 -8.87
CA GLU A 83 0.35 -8.67 -9.64
C GLU A 83 -0.87 -8.05 -8.93
N GLY A 84 -0.60 -7.14 -7.99
CA GLY A 84 -1.59 -6.48 -7.16
C GLY A 84 -2.04 -5.13 -7.70
N ILE A 85 -2.95 -4.52 -6.96
CA ILE A 85 -3.55 -3.22 -7.26
C ILE A 85 -3.16 -2.22 -6.17
N PHE A 86 -2.80 -1.02 -6.61
CA PHE A 86 -2.49 0.11 -5.72
C PHE A 86 -3.49 1.26 -5.90
N GLY A 87 -4.12 1.66 -4.80
CA GLY A 87 -5.00 2.82 -4.70
C GLY A 87 -4.40 3.90 -3.81
N PHE A 88 -4.55 5.16 -4.20
CA PHE A 88 -4.16 6.30 -3.39
C PHE A 88 -5.18 7.42 -3.56
N LEU A 89 -5.70 7.92 -2.44
CA LEU A 89 -6.60 9.05 -2.38
C LEU A 89 -6.05 10.05 -1.37
N SER A 90 -6.07 11.34 -1.72
CA SER A 90 -5.74 12.40 -0.78
C SER A 90 -6.62 13.62 -1.06
N THR A 91 -7.16 14.19 0.00
CA THR A 91 -8.02 15.35 -0.08
C THR A 91 -7.54 16.41 0.91
N PRO A 92 -7.22 17.64 0.48
CA PRO A 92 -6.83 18.70 1.40
C PRO A 92 -7.85 18.89 2.53
N GLY A 93 -7.38 18.82 3.78
CA GLY A 93 -8.16 18.90 5.00
C GLY A 93 -8.82 17.60 5.46
N ASN A 94 -8.80 16.53 4.67
CA ASN A 94 -9.49 15.26 4.94
C ASN A 94 -8.52 14.06 4.92
N GLY A 95 -7.22 14.30 5.05
CA GLY A 95 -6.21 13.25 5.15
C GLY A 95 -5.93 12.49 3.85
N THR A 96 -5.47 11.27 4.03
CA THR A 96 -4.99 10.39 2.96
C THR A 96 -5.47 8.97 3.19
N GLU A 97 -5.68 8.24 2.11
CA GLU A 97 -5.97 6.82 2.11
C GLU A 97 -5.08 6.11 1.08
N VAL A 98 -4.44 5.03 1.52
CA VAL A 98 -3.66 4.13 0.69
C VAL A 98 -4.29 2.75 0.76
N SER A 99 -4.50 2.12 -0.39
CA SER A 99 -5.01 0.75 -0.50
C SER A 99 -4.05 -0.09 -1.33
N VAL A 100 -3.74 -1.29 -0.86
CA VAL A 100 -2.97 -2.30 -1.58
C VAL A 100 -3.77 -3.59 -1.57
N VAL A 101 -4.02 -4.16 -2.74
CA VAL A 101 -4.67 -5.46 -2.89
C VAL A 101 -3.67 -6.39 -3.55
N LEU A 102 -3.29 -7.47 -2.87
CA LEU A 102 -2.35 -8.46 -3.38
C LEU A 102 -3.08 -9.80 -3.52
N PRO A 103 -3.04 -10.45 -4.70
CA PRO A 103 -3.58 -11.78 -4.83
C PRO A 103 -2.81 -12.74 -3.92
N TRP A 104 -3.48 -13.77 -3.43
CA TRP A 104 -2.75 -14.89 -2.84
C TRP A 104 -1.93 -15.59 -3.92
N PRO A 105 -0.71 -16.05 -3.60
CA PRO A 105 0.03 -16.84 -4.56
C PRO A 105 -0.76 -18.13 -4.79
N GLU A 106 -0.87 -18.53 -6.06
CA GLU A 106 -1.37 -19.85 -6.40
C GLU A 106 -0.55 -20.89 -5.63
N GLU A 107 -1.23 -21.86 -5.02
CA GLU A 107 -0.53 -23.03 -4.51
C GLU A 107 0.19 -23.64 -5.71
N GLN A 108 1.52 -23.61 -5.70
CA GLN A 108 2.29 -24.41 -6.63
C GLN A 108 1.95 -25.87 -6.32
N THR A 109 0.98 -26.43 -7.03
CA THR A 109 0.89 -27.87 -7.20
C THR A 109 2.21 -28.24 -7.86
N GLU A 110 3.13 -28.82 -7.08
CA GLU A 110 4.22 -29.59 -7.65
C GLU A 110 3.56 -30.59 -8.60
N ASP A 111 3.65 -30.31 -9.89
CA ASP A 111 3.26 -31.25 -10.92
C ASP A 111 4.06 -32.51 -10.65
N ALA A 112 3.34 -33.53 -10.15
CA ALA A 112 3.79 -34.90 -10.11
C ALA A 112 3.99 -35.39 -11.56
N ASN A 113 5.10 -35.00 -12.16
CA ASN A 113 5.74 -35.68 -13.28
C ASN A 113 7.07 -36.17 -12.71
N GLY A 114 7.24 -37.44 -12.34
CA GLY A 114 6.94 -38.61 -13.16
C GLY A 114 8.22 -39.02 -13.86
#